data_AF-A0A813E9R8-F1
#
_entry.id   AF-A0A813E9R8-F1
#
_cell.length_a   1.000
_cell.length_b   1.000
_cell.length_c   1.000
_cell.angle_alpha   90.00
_cell.angle_beta   90.00
_cell.angle_gamma   90.00
#
_symmetry.space_group_name_H-M   'P 1'
#
loop_
_entity.id
_entity.type
_entity.pdbx_description
1 polymer ?
#
loop_
_entity_poly.entity_id
_entity_poly.type
_entity_poly.pdbx_seq_one_letter_code
_entity_poly.pdbx_strand_id
1 'polypeptide(L)'
;MSDDVSTLSRFLNSKARTSEEIDEVLVCLVKKHAASEEKWTEVAAELAAYVEEPKTKQWCKNRAKKDAVKNQLEVAQEGSLKVDCPDRASASTQGCWRSKLGSFEIVSIDGKGLGVQATRDLKAGDLISEDVPALSWSKELDMELLFAGSDESGIPLALKRQWAGLSEDVKCQIMELHDCHGKSKKSLRGIMSTNGVTQGANSSSSVLCPVFSRFNHSCSPNCQHAWDDKAGMERVFACTDIGAGEELSTSYIEMRQDRKSRQHELSMKYKFDCACTACSAPDASSDRRRNKMQNLDAKICPGGRCEPKSGGESSARTSGALRSGGHT
;
A
#
# COMPACT_ATOMS: atom_id res chain seq x y z
N MET A 1 28.41 -15.03 27.81
CA MET A 1 28.65 -14.03 28.87
C MET A 1 30.09 -13.54 28.91
N SER A 2 31.13 -14.37 28.77
CA SER A 2 32.52 -13.87 28.67
C SER A 2 32.77 -13.01 27.41
N ASP A 3 32.19 -13.41 26.28
CA ASP A 3 32.47 -12.78 24.99
C ASP A 3 31.75 -11.44 24.83
N ASP A 4 30.51 -11.32 25.32
CA ASP A 4 29.74 -10.06 25.25
C ASP A 4 30.39 -8.93 26.08
N VAL A 5 31.00 -9.28 27.22
CA VAL A 5 31.72 -8.32 28.07
C VAL A 5 33.02 -7.86 27.40
N SER A 6 33.72 -8.77 26.72
CA SER A 6 34.91 -8.46 25.94
C SER A 6 34.59 -7.50 24.78
N THR A 7 33.51 -7.77 24.03
CA THR A 7 33.03 -6.91 22.93
C THR A 7 32.65 -5.51 23.41
N LEU A 8 31.87 -5.40 24.50
CA LEU A 8 31.51 -4.08 25.03
C LEU A 8 32.74 -3.31 25.53
N SER A 9 33.69 -3.98 26.19
CA SER A 9 34.91 -3.32 26.71
C SER A 9 35.78 -2.70 25.61
N ARG A 10 35.80 -3.30 24.41
CA ARG A 10 36.52 -2.79 23.24
C ARG A 10 36.04 -1.39 22.84
N PHE A 11 34.73 -1.14 22.88
CA PHE A 11 34.13 0.09 22.36
C PHE A 11 33.98 1.20 23.40
N LEU A 12 34.28 0.95 24.68
CA LEU A 12 34.28 1.99 25.71
C LEU A 12 35.31 3.10 25.43
N ASN A 13 36.47 2.74 24.87
CA ASN A 13 37.57 3.69 24.64
C ASN A 13 37.65 4.21 23.20
N SER A 14 37.22 3.42 22.20
CA SER A 14 37.32 3.83 20.79
C SER A 14 36.03 4.37 20.18
N LYS A 15 34.87 4.09 20.81
CA LYS A 15 33.52 4.22 20.23
C LYS A 15 33.33 3.38 18.96
N ALA A 16 32.12 2.88 18.75
CA ALA A 16 31.66 2.28 17.51
C ALA A 16 31.31 3.39 16.51
N ARG A 17 31.93 3.36 15.34
CA ARG A 17 31.81 4.38 14.29
C ARG A 17 31.16 3.84 13.02
N THR A 18 31.34 2.55 12.73
CA THR A 18 30.70 1.92 11.57
C THR A 18 29.34 1.34 11.93
N SER A 19 28.52 1.07 10.91
CA SER A 19 27.21 0.45 11.11
C SER A 19 27.35 -0.96 11.73
N GLU A 20 28.37 -1.70 11.32
CA GLU A 20 28.68 -3.05 11.77
C GLU A 20 29.13 -3.06 13.23
N GLU A 21 29.99 -2.13 13.63
CA GLU A 21 30.43 -1.98 15.04
C GLU A 21 29.25 -1.59 15.95
N ILE A 22 28.34 -0.74 15.46
CA ILE A 22 27.14 -0.37 16.22
C ILE A 22 26.20 -1.57 16.36
N ASP A 23 26.07 -2.40 15.32
CA ASP A 23 25.26 -3.62 15.37
C ASP A 23 25.84 -4.64 16.36
N GLU A 24 27.17 -4.81 16.41
CA GLU A 24 27.85 -5.67 17.40
C GLU A 24 27.52 -5.26 18.84
N VAL A 25 27.66 -3.96 19.15
CA VAL A 25 27.33 -3.41 20.47
C VAL A 25 25.83 -3.58 20.77
N LEU A 26 24.98 -3.28 19.79
CA LEU A 26 23.52 -3.37 19.93
C LEU A 26 23.06 -4.79 20.25
N VAL A 27 23.64 -5.81 19.61
CA VAL A 27 23.33 -7.23 19.89
C VAL A 27 23.65 -7.58 21.34
N CYS A 28 24.81 -7.17 21.85
CA CYS A 28 25.20 -7.42 23.25
C CYS A 28 24.23 -6.73 24.23
N LEU A 29 23.85 -5.48 23.98
CA LEU A 29 22.93 -4.73 24.83
C LEU A 29 21.51 -5.30 24.81
N VAL A 30 21.02 -5.74 23.64
CA VAL A 30 19.71 -6.37 23.49
C VAL A 30 19.61 -7.69 24.25
N LYS A 31 20.71 -8.46 24.31
CA LYS A 31 20.80 -9.68 25.14
C LYS A 31 20.85 -9.33 26.63
N LYS A 32 21.68 -8.33 27.02
CA LYS A 32 21.83 -7.88 28.41
C LYS A 32 20.49 -7.46 29.02
N HIS A 33 19.70 -6.70 28.27
CA HIS A 33 18.40 -6.16 28.72
C HIS A 33 17.20 -7.01 28.30
N ALA A 34 17.41 -8.29 27.96
CA ALA A 34 16.35 -9.12 27.40
C ALA A 34 15.15 -9.34 28.35
N ALA A 35 15.40 -9.31 29.66
CA ALA A 35 14.39 -9.54 30.70
C ALA A 35 13.77 -8.25 31.28
N SER A 36 14.13 -7.07 30.76
CA SER A 36 13.64 -5.78 31.25
C SER A 36 12.32 -5.37 30.59
N GLU A 37 11.37 -4.89 31.39
CA GLU A 37 10.12 -4.27 30.91
C GLU A 37 10.39 -2.94 30.18
N GLU A 38 11.51 -2.28 30.50
CA GLU A 38 11.96 -1.04 29.84
C GLU A 38 13.10 -1.26 28.84
N LYS A 39 13.28 -2.51 28.37
CA LYS A 39 14.37 -2.98 27.50
C LYS A 39 14.89 -1.94 26.51
N TRP A 40 14.02 -1.35 25.69
CA TRP A 40 14.48 -0.45 24.61
C TRP A 40 14.88 0.94 25.09
N THR A 41 14.34 1.39 26.23
CA THR A 41 14.76 2.62 26.88
C THR A 41 16.17 2.44 27.46
N GLU A 42 16.40 1.32 28.16
CA GLU A 42 17.69 0.98 28.76
C GLU A 42 18.77 0.69 27.71
N VAL A 43 18.43 -0.04 26.64
CA VAL A 43 19.34 -0.29 25.50
C VAL A 43 19.78 1.03 24.85
N ALA A 44 18.86 1.98 24.63
CA ALA A 44 19.22 3.26 24.02
C ALA A 44 20.08 4.14 24.93
N ALA A 45 19.77 4.17 26.23
CA ALA A 45 20.54 4.89 27.21
C ALA A 45 21.98 4.34 27.32
N GLU A 46 22.12 3.01 27.37
CA GLU A 46 23.43 2.37 27.47
C GLU A 46 24.22 2.45 26.16
N LEU A 47 23.58 2.34 24.99
CA LEU A 47 24.24 2.44 23.68
C LEU A 47 24.94 3.79 23.49
N ALA A 48 24.41 4.88 24.06
CA ALA A 48 25.01 6.21 23.99
C ALA A 48 26.45 6.26 24.56
N ALA A 49 26.79 5.35 25.47
CA ALA A 49 28.16 5.23 25.98
C ALA A 49 29.15 4.65 24.97
N TYR A 50 28.67 4.01 23.90
CA TYR A 50 29.50 3.30 22.92
C TYR A 50 29.51 3.92 21.53
N VAL A 51 28.64 4.88 21.23
CA VAL A 51 28.55 5.52 19.91
C VAL A 51 28.83 7.02 19.99
N GLU A 52 29.18 7.66 18.87
CA GLU A 52 29.41 9.11 18.81
C GLU A 52 28.09 9.91 18.86
N GLU A 53 27.07 9.40 18.17
CA GLU A 53 25.75 10.02 18.11
C GLU A 53 24.71 9.17 18.82
N PRO A 54 24.06 9.69 19.90
CA PRO A 54 23.03 8.97 20.62
C PRO A 54 21.88 8.52 19.71
N LYS A 55 21.44 7.28 19.88
CA LYS A 55 20.33 6.70 19.11
C LYS A 55 19.08 6.59 19.97
N THR A 56 17.91 6.81 19.35
CA THR A 56 16.63 6.73 20.06
C THR A 56 16.25 5.26 20.34
N LYS A 57 15.37 5.04 21.32
CA LYS A 57 14.80 3.69 21.57
C LYS A 57 14.11 3.09 20.34
N GLN A 58 13.47 3.93 19.52
CA GLN A 58 12.83 3.48 18.29
C GLN A 58 13.85 3.07 17.23
N TRP A 59 14.96 3.81 17.11
CA TRP A 59 16.08 3.45 16.24
C TRP A 59 16.67 2.09 16.63
N CYS A 60 16.98 1.89 17.93
CA CYS A 60 17.56 0.65 18.44
C CYS A 60 16.64 -0.56 18.18
N LYS A 61 15.34 -0.39 18.43
CA LYS A 61 14.31 -1.42 18.19
C LYS A 61 14.22 -1.79 16.71
N ASN A 62 14.25 -0.79 15.82
CA ASN A 62 14.16 -1.02 14.37
C ASN A 62 15.43 -1.66 13.82
N ARG A 63 16.61 -1.24 14.31
CA ARG A 63 17.91 -1.77 13.88
C ARG A 63 18.10 -3.22 14.31
N ALA A 64 17.79 -3.56 15.56
CA ALA A 64 17.88 -4.94 16.06
C ALA A 64 16.93 -5.91 15.32
N LYS A 65 15.75 -5.43 14.89
CA LYS A 65 14.85 -6.22 14.02
C LYS A 65 15.45 -6.46 12.64
N LYS A 66 16.10 -5.46 12.04
CA LYS A 66 16.80 -5.59 10.75
C LYS A 66 17.93 -6.63 10.83
N ASP A 67 18.67 -6.63 11.92
CA ASP A 67 19.81 -7.52 12.12
C ASP A 67 19.40 -8.97 12.42
N ALA A 68 18.32 -9.17 13.18
CA ALA A 68 17.71 -10.50 13.37
C ALA A 68 17.22 -11.12 12.04
N VAL A 69 16.72 -10.28 11.11
CA VAL A 69 16.34 -10.71 9.76
C VAL A 69 17.58 -11.01 8.91
N LYS A 70 18.65 -10.23 9.03
CA LYS A 70 19.93 -10.45 8.33
C LYS A 70 20.61 -11.77 8.74
N ASN A 71 20.69 -12.08 10.03
CA ASN A 71 21.30 -13.34 10.51
C ASN A 71 20.49 -14.59 10.15
N GLN A 72 19.17 -14.48 9.96
CA GLN A 72 18.35 -15.57 9.43
C GLN A 72 18.58 -15.80 7.92
N LEU A 73 19.12 -14.81 7.20
CA LEU A 73 19.42 -14.88 5.76
C LEU A 73 20.80 -15.50 5.47
N GLU A 74 21.79 -15.37 6.35
CA GLU A 74 23.11 -15.99 6.16
C GLU A 74 23.04 -17.53 6.26
N VAL A 75 22.16 -18.06 7.12
CA VAL A 75 21.86 -19.51 7.19
C VAL A 75 21.15 -20.02 5.93
N ALA A 76 20.49 -19.14 5.17
CA ALA A 76 19.78 -19.49 3.93
C ALA A 76 20.61 -19.30 2.65
N GLN A 77 21.81 -18.71 2.73
CA GLN A 77 22.66 -18.36 1.58
C GLN A 77 23.49 -19.51 0.99
N GLU A 78 23.53 -20.71 1.61
CA GLU A 78 24.28 -21.86 1.06
C GLU A 78 23.61 -22.52 -0.17
N GLY A 79 22.45 -22.03 -0.64
CA GLY A 79 21.81 -22.52 -1.85
C GLY A 79 21.25 -21.41 -2.72
N SER A 80 22.03 -20.89 -3.68
CA SER A 80 21.55 -19.93 -4.68
C SER A 80 22.13 -20.22 -6.07
N LEU A 81 21.23 -20.38 -7.05
CA LEU A 81 21.52 -20.34 -8.49
C LEU A 81 20.92 -19.05 -9.07
N LYS A 82 21.72 -18.33 -9.86
CA LYS A 82 21.35 -17.12 -10.60
C LYS A 82 20.42 -17.46 -11.78
N VAL A 83 19.46 -16.60 -12.08
CA VAL A 83 18.68 -16.66 -13.33
C VAL A 83 18.57 -15.27 -13.94
N ASP A 84 19.01 -15.15 -15.18
CA ASP A 84 18.86 -13.98 -16.06
C ASP A 84 17.49 -13.97 -16.74
N CYS A 85 16.95 -12.77 -16.99
CA CYS A 85 15.67 -12.53 -17.64
C CYS A 85 15.86 -12.34 -19.17
N PRO A 86 15.10 -13.02 -20.05
CA PRO A 86 15.19 -12.79 -21.48
C PRO A 86 14.19 -11.72 -21.99
N ASP A 87 14.67 -10.90 -22.93
CA ASP A 87 13.90 -9.94 -23.73
C ASP A 87 12.75 -10.62 -24.49
N ARG A 88 11.55 -10.02 -24.47
CA ARG A 88 10.41 -10.51 -25.25
C ARG A 88 9.75 -9.41 -26.08
N ALA A 89 10.30 -9.19 -27.27
CA ALA A 89 9.51 -8.71 -28.40
C ALA A 89 8.64 -9.87 -28.92
N SER A 90 7.37 -9.59 -29.27
CA SER A 90 6.40 -10.46 -30.00
C SER A 90 5.43 -11.39 -29.24
N ALA A 91 5.07 -11.12 -27.97
CA ALA A 91 3.87 -11.75 -27.39
C ALA A 91 2.64 -10.83 -27.52
N SER A 92 1.60 -11.28 -28.24
CA SER A 92 0.33 -10.56 -28.34
C SER A 92 -0.28 -10.37 -26.94
N THR A 93 -0.51 -9.12 -26.56
CA THR A 93 -1.08 -8.67 -25.27
C THR A 93 -2.53 -9.12 -25.00
N GLN A 94 -3.13 -9.94 -25.87
CA GLN A 94 -4.55 -10.30 -25.83
C GLN A 94 -4.95 -11.35 -24.78
N GLY A 95 -4.00 -12.01 -24.11
CA GLY A 95 -4.28 -13.13 -23.19
C GLY A 95 -4.35 -12.79 -21.70
N CYS A 96 -3.78 -11.66 -21.26
CA CYS A 96 -3.47 -11.49 -19.82
C CYS A 96 -4.53 -10.72 -19.02
N TRP A 97 -5.41 -9.94 -19.66
CA TRP A 97 -6.14 -8.86 -18.97
C TRP A 97 -7.67 -8.98 -19.03
N ARG A 98 -8.21 -10.10 -19.49
CA ARG A 98 -9.67 -10.27 -19.60
C ARG A 98 -10.30 -10.56 -18.24
N SER A 99 -11.46 -9.96 -17.98
CA SER A 99 -12.32 -10.36 -16.88
C SER A 99 -12.61 -11.86 -16.99
N LYS A 100 -12.37 -12.62 -15.91
CA LYS A 100 -12.81 -14.03 -15.83
C LYS A 100 -14.34 -14.15 -15.99
N LEU A 101 -15.06 -13.09 -15.64
CA LEU A 101 -16.53 -13.01 -15.72
C LEU A 101 -17.03 -12.48 -17.07
N GLY A 102 -16.12 -12.06 -17.97
CA GLY A 102 -16.48 -11.48 -19.26
C GLY A 102 -17.29 -10.18 -19.18
N SER A 103 -17.27 -9.49 -18.03
CA SER A 103 -18.05 -8.26 -17.78
C SER A 103 -17.35 -6.98 -18.25
N PHE A 104 -16.04 -7.03 -18.50
CA PHE A 104 -15.27 -5.88 -18.97
C PHE A 104 -14.03 -6.29 -19.78
N GLU A 105 -13.48 -5.33 -20.50
CA GLU A 105 -12.17 -5.40 -21.16
C GLU A 105 -11.30 -4.19 -20.80
N ILE A 106 -9.97 -4.36 -20.91
CA ILE A 106 -9.00 -3.28 -20.70
C ILE A 106 -8.76 -2.58 -22.02
N VAL A 107 -8.91 -1.25 -22.01
CA VAL A 107 -8.76 -0.40 -23.19
C VAL A 107 -7.94 0.84 -22.86
N SER A 108 -7.44 1.53 -23.88
CA SER A 108 -6.93 2.89 -23.69
C SER A 108 -8.09 3.86 -23.56
N ILE A 109 -8.07 4.66 -22.50
CA ILE A 109 -9.02 5.75 -22.24
C ILE A 109 -8.28 7.07 -22.42
N ASP A 110 -8.83 7.94 -23.26
CA ASP A 110 -8.24 9.24 -23.56
C ASP A 110 -7.99 10.05 -22.27
N GLY A 111 -6.78 10.61 -22.15
CA GLY A 111 -6.33 11.34 -20.98
C GLY A 111 -6.17 10.54 -19.68
N LYS A 112 -6.45 9.23 -19.65
CA LYS A 112 -6.38 8.40 -18.43
C LYS A 112 -5.48 7.16 -18.55
N GLY A 113 -4.86 6.94 -19.71
CA GLY A 113 -4.01 5.77 -19.94
C GLY A 113 -4.84 4.52 -20.16
N LEU A 114 -4.58 3.44 -19.43
CA LEU A 114 -5.36 2.21 -19.52
C LEU A 114 -6.49 2.23 -18.48
N GLY A 115 -7.69 1.85 -18.89
CA GLY A 115 -8.86 1.71 -18.05
C GLY A 115 -9.68 0.48 -18.42
N VAL A 116 -10.85 0.34 -17.84
CA VAL A 116 -11.79 -0.77 -18.12
C VAL A 116 -13.10 -0.25 -18.70
N GLN A 117 -13.66 -0.97 -19.67
CA GLN A 117 -14.97 -0.71 -20.25
C GLN A 117 -15.86 -1.94 -20.17
N ALA A 118 -17.16 -1.72 -19.97
CA ALA A 118 -18.15 -2.79 -19.95
C ALA A 118 -18.25 -3.44 -21.34
N THR A 119 -18.22 -4.77 -21.40
CA THR A 119 -18.37 -5.55 -22.66
C THR A 119 -19.81 -5.91 -22.96
N ARG A 120 -20.71 -5.67 -22.01
CA ARG A 120 -22.15 -5.93 -22.07
C ARG A 120 -22.88 -4.95 -21.14
N ASP A 121 -24.19 -4.88 -21.25
CA ASP A 121 -25.00 -4.19 -20.28
C ASP A 121 -24.88 -4.86 -18.89
N LEU A 122 -24.71 -4.04 -17.87
CA LEU A 122 -24.60 -4.41 -16.46
C LEU A 122 -25.73 -3.75 -15.68
N LYS A 123 -26.31 -4.50 -14.74
CA LYS A 123 -27.33 -3.97 -13.83
C LYS A 123 -26.71 -3.55 -12.51
N ALA A 124 -27.33 -2.57 -11.85
CA ALA A 124 -26.96 -2.22 -10.49
C ALA A 124 -26.96 -3.46 -9.59
N GLY A 125 -25.84 -3.71 -8.89
CA GLY A 125 -25.61 -4.90 -8.06
C GLY A 125 -24.84 -6.03 -8.76
N ASP A 126 -24.64 -6.00 -10.08
CA ASP A 126 -23.89 -7.02 -10.79
C ASP A 126 -22.43 -7.10 -10.29
N LEU A 127 -21.93 -8.32 -10.12
CA LEU A 127 -20.51 -8.58 -9.87
C LEU A 127 -19.72 -8.41 -11.19
N ILE A 128 -18.77 -7.49 -11.17
CA ILE A 128 -17.95 -7.11 -12.33
C ILE A 128 -16.61 -7.82 -12.32
N SER A 129 -15.97 -7.90 -11.15
CA SER A 129 -14.61 -8.42 -11.00
C SER A 129 -14.42 -9.12 -9.65
N GLU A 130 -13.61 -10.16 -9.67
CA GLU A 130 -13.03 -10.84 -8.50
C GLU A 130 -11.52 -10.88 -8.69
N ASP A 131 -10.78 -10.23 -7.80
CA ASP A 131 -9.33 -10.05 -7.94
C ASP A 131 -8.59 -10.51 -6.68
N VAL A 132 -7.83 -11.59 -6.83
CA VAL A 132 -7.01 -12.14 -5.76
C VAL A 132 -5.74 -11.28 -5.64
N PRO A 133 -5.38 -10.79 -4.44
CA PRO A 133 -4.15 -10.04 -4.28
C PRO A 133 -2.92 -10.77 -4.78
N ALA A 134 -2.12 -10.09 -5.59
CA ALA A 134 -0.81 -10.58 -5.97
C ALA A 134 0.23 -10.33 -4.86
N LEU A 135 0.09 -9.21 -4.14
CA LEU A 135 0.95 -8.86 -3.01
C LEU A 135 0.11 -8.32 -1.85
N SER A 136 0.53 -8.62 -0.61
CA SER A 136 -0.02 -8.05 0.62
C SER A 136 1.09 -7.58 1.55
N TRP A 137 0.90 -6.43 2.18
CA TRP A 137 1.85 -5.85 3.14
C TRP A 137 1.12 -5.14 4.28
N SER A 138 1.82 -5.00 5.41
CA SER A 138 1.34 -4.25 6.57
C SER A 138 1.49 -2.75 6.33
N LYS A 139 0.45 -1.99 6.70
CA LYS A 139 0.42 -0.52 6.66
C LYS A 139 1.27 0.12 7.76
N GLU A 140 1.57 -0.64 8.82
CA GLU A 140 2.52 -0.20 9.85
C GLU A 140 3.93 -0.05 9.29
N LEU A 141 4.23 -0.71 8.16
CA LEU A 141 5.44 -0.48 7.39
C LEU A 141 5.16 0.59 6.35
N ASP A 142 5.69 1.80 6.57
CA ASP A 142 5.76 2.80 5.51
C ASP A 142 6.53 2.24 4.31
N MET A 143 6.14 2.64 3.10
CA MET A 143 6.74 2.24 1.83
C MET A 143 8.25 2.48 1.79
N GLU A 144 8.74 3.53 2.46
CA GLU A 144 10.17 3.77 2.57
C GLU A 144 10.88 2.67 3.39
N LEU A 145 10.32 2.28 4.53
CA LEU A 145 10.86 1.22 5.39
C LEU A 145 10.75 -0.15 4.74
N LEU A 146 9.61 -0.44 4.10
CA LEU A 146 9.39 -1.70 3.39
C LEU A 146 10.46 -1.92 2.31
N PHE A 147 10.81 -0.87 1.57
CA PHE A 147 11.79 -0.93 0.48
C PHE A 147 13.24 -0.69 0.92
N ALA A 148 13.51 -0.21 2.14
CA ALA A 148 14.86 -0.06 2.67
C ALA A 148 15.60 -1.41 2.82
N GLY A 149 14.84 -2.51 2.91
CA GLY A 149 15.37 -3.88 2.86
C GLY A 149 15.07 -4.56 1.53
N SER A 150 15.24 -3.89 0.39
CA SER A 150 15.10 -4.55 -0.91
C SER A 150 16.37 -5.31 -1.31
N ASP A 151 16.21 -6.35 -2.13
CA ASP A 151 17.35 -7.02 -2.77
C ASP A 151 17.86 -6.24 -3.99
N GLU A 152 18.89 -6.77 -4.65
CA GLU A 152 19.53 -6.14 -5.83
C GLU A 152 18.55 -5.94 -7.01
N SER A 153 17.45 -6.71 -7.05
CA SER A 153 16.39 -6.58 -8.05
C SER A 153 15.33 -5.54 -7.67
N GLY A 154 15.46 -4.89 -6.51
CA GLY A 154 14.51 -3.89 -6.03
C GLY A 154 13.22 -4.45 -5.43
N ILE A 155 13.20 -5.75 -5.11
CA ILE A 155 12.07 -6.40 -4.44
C ILE A 155 12.27 -6.33 -2.92
N PRO A 156 11.30 -5.82 -2.14
CA PRO A 156 11.37 -5.86 -0.68
C PRO A 156 11.57 -7.28 -0.16
N LEU A 157 12.53 -7.49 0.73
CA LEU A 157 12.77 -8.80 1.34
C LEU A 157 11.51 -9.37 2.00
N ALA A 158 10.69 -8.50 2.61
CA ALA A 158 9.39 -8.87 3.20
C ALA A 158 8.38 -9.44 2.18
N LEU A 159 8.54 -9.10 0.89
CA LEU A 159 7.69 -9.56 -0.20
C LEU A 159 8.36 -10.59 -1.11
N LYS A 160 9.65 -10.91 -0.89
CA LYS A 160 10.44 -11.78 -1.77
C LYS A 160 9.79 -13.14 -2.01
N ARG A 161 9.23 -13.76 -0.96
CA ARG A 161 8.51 -15.03 -1.08
C ARG A 161 7.22 -14.91 -1.89
N GLN A 162 6.45 -13.84 -1.67
CA GLN A 162 5.22 -13.58 -2.44
C GLN A 162 5.59 -13.38 -3.92
N TRP A 163 6.54 -12.48 -4.19
CA TRP A 163 7.02 -12.18 -5.54
C TRP A 163 7.56 -13.42 -6.27
N ALA A 164 8.37 -14.24 -5.61
CA ALA A 164 8.90 -15.48 -6.20
C ALA A 164 7.81 -16.51 -6.50
N GLY A 165 6.71 -16.51 -5.73
CA GLY A 165 5.56 -17.38 -5.95
C GLY A 165 4.61 -16.94 -7.07
N LEU A 166 4.75 -15.73 -7.59
CA LEU A 166 3.96 -15.24 -8.72
C LEU A 166 4.40 -15.89 -10.03
N SER A 167 3.43 -16.18 -10.90
CA SER A 167 3.73 -16.53 -12.28
C SER A 167 4.36 -15.34 -13.01
N GLU A 168 5.10 -15.62 -14.07
CA GLU A 168 5.73 -14.56 -14.86
C GLU A 168 4.68 -13.62 -15.48
N ASP A 169 3.54 -14.16 -15.91
CA ASP A 169 2.42 -13.37 -16.42
C ASP A 169 1.92 -12.34 -15.38
N VAL A 170 1.78 -12.74 -14.11
CA VAL A 170 1.33 -11.83 -13.04
C VAL A 170 2.41 -10.79 -12.72
N LYS A 171 3.69 -11.15 -12.75
CA LYS A 171 4.77 -10.17 -12.58
C LYS A 171 4.77 -9.15 -13.71
N CYS A 172 4.63 -9.59 -14.96
CA CYS A 172 4.47 -8.70 -16.11
C CYS A 172 3.26 -7.77 -15.93
N GLN A 173 2.11 -8.31 -15.51
CA GLN A 173 0.92 -7.51 -15.24
C GLN A 173 1.17 -6.40 -14.22
N ILE A 174 1.78 -6.75 -13.08
CA ILE A 174 2.15 -5.77 -12.04
C ILE A 174 3.05 -4.70 -12.63
N MET A 175 4.08 -5.10 -13.37
CA MET A 175 5.04 -4.17 -13.98
C MET A 175 4.44 -3.33 -15.11
N GLU A 176 3.22 -3.61 -15.57
CA GLU A 176 2.45 -2.78 -16.51
C GLU A 176 1.49 -1.79 -15.82
N LEU A 177 1.24 -1.89 -14.50
CA LEU A 177 0.37 -0.98 -13.76
C LEU A 177 0.91 0.45 -13.68
N HIS A 178 0.08 1.46 -13.43
CA HIS A 178 0.55 2.84 -13.40
C HIS A 178 1.55 3.10 -12.24
N ASP A 179 2.54 3.95 -12.47
CA ASP A 179 3.48 4.39 -11.44
C ASP A 179 3.61 5.92 -11.50
N CYS A 180 2.89 6.63 -10.62
CA CYS A 180 2.96 8.09 -10.51
C CYS A 180 3.98 8.58 -9.47
N HIS A 181 4.71 7.66 -8.81
CA HIS A 181 5.68 7.95 -7.76
C HIS A 181 7.12 7.58 -8.16
N GLY A 182 7.30 6.91 -9.29
CA GLY A 182 8.57 6.65 -9.93
C GLY A 182 9.26 7.95 -10.31
N LYS A 183 10.56 8.06 -10.02
CA LYS A 183 11.34 9.27 -10.33
C LYS A 183 11.67 9.35 -11.82
N SER A 184 12.42 8.37 -12.33
CA SER A 184 12.95 8.33 -13.70
C SER A 184 12.69 7.01 -14.42
N LYS A 185 12.48 5.94 -13.65
CA LYS A 185 12.09 4.61 -14.14
C LYS A 185 10.97 4.08 -13.26
N LYS A 186 10.09 3.30 -13.88
CA LYS A 186 9.04 2.57 -13.19
C LYS A 186 9.63 1.65 -12.13
N SER A 187 9.00 1.59 -10.97
CA SER A 187 9.50 0.82 -9.83
C SER A 187 8.36 0.08 -9.15
N LEU A 188 8.64 -1.10 -8.58
CA LEU A 188 7.64 -1.83 -7.78
C LEU A 188 7.13 -0.97 -6.62
N ARG A 189 8.01 -0.19 -5.99
CA ARG A 189 7.63 0.78 -4.94
C ARG A 189 6.57 1.75 -5.43
N GLY A 190 6.85 2.41 -6.55
CA GLY A 190 5.95 3.41 -7.09
C GLY A 190 4.63 2.81 -7.59
N ILE A 191 4.66 1.62 -8.20
CA ILE A 191 3.47 0.84 -8.56
C ILE A 191 2.63 0.55 -7.32
N MET A 192 3.24 0.00 -6.27
CA MET A 192 2.53 -0.32 -5.02
C MET A 192 1.97 0.92 -4.32
N SER A 193 2.71 2.03 -4.31
CA SER A 193 2.23 3.30 -3.76
C SER A 193 1.04 3.86 -4.56
N THR A 194 1.03 3.64 -5.87
CA THR A 194 -0.02 4.15 -6.77
C THR A 194 -1.29 3.28 -6.71
N ASN A 195 -1.14 1.96 -6.68
CA ASN A 195 -2.24 1.01 -6.91
C ASN A 195 -2.63 0.20 -5.66
N GLY A 196 -1.89 0.32 -4.56
CA GLY A 196 -2.19 -0.39 -3.33
C GLY A 196 -3.52 0.05 -2.73
N VAL A 197 -4.37 -0.93 -2.40
CA VAL A 197 -5.66 -0.70 -1.75
C VAL A 197 -5.65 -1.28 -0.34
N THR A 198 -6.41 -0.67 0.55
CA THR A 198 -6.64 -1.19 1.90
C THR A 198 -7.42 -2.51 1.83
N GLN A 199 -6.95 -3.54 2.52
CA GLN A 199 -7.59 -4.87 2.56
C GLN A 199 -8.86 -4.85 3.44
N GLY A 200 -9.90 -4.12 3.00
CA GLY A 200 -11.12 -3.91 3.79
C GLY A 200 -10.99 -2.82 4.86
N ALA A 201 -12.12 -2.22 5.24
CA ALA A 201 -12.19 -0.93 5.95
C ALA A 201 -11.42 -0.86 7.29
N ASN A 202 -11.24 -1.98 7.99
CA ASN A 202 -10.61 -2.04 9.31
C ASN A 202 -9.26 -2.77 9.31
N SER A 203 -8.71 -3.09 8.14
CA SER A 203 -7.46 -3.84 8.05
C SER A 203 -6.25 -2.92 8.17
N SER A 204 -5.26 -3.42 8.92
CA SER A 204 -3.91 -2.87 8.94
C SER A 204 -3.05 -3.34 7.77
N SER A 205 -3.62 -4.07 6.82
CA SER A 205 -2.93 -4.51 5.61
C SER A 205 -3.41 -3.76 4.37
N SER A 206 -2.49 -3.63 3.42
CA SER A 206 -2.75 -3.20 2.06
C SER A 206 -2.45 -4.35 1.10
N VAL A 207 -3.13 -4.37 -0.02
CA VAL A 207 -3.04 -5.39 -1.07
C VAL A 207 -2.85 -4.74 -2.43
N LEU A 208 -2.16 -5.44 -3.32
CA LEU A 208 -2.04 -5.08 -4.73
C LEU A 208 -2.83 -6.10 -5.56
N CYS A 209 -3.91 -5.62 -6.17
CA CYS A 209 -4.85 -6.40 -6.96
C CYS A 209 -4.73 -5.94 -8.43
N PRO A 210 -4.03 -6.67 -9.32
CA PRO A 210 -3.66 -6.17 -10.64
C PRO A 210 -4.85 -5.81 -11.54
N VAL A 211 -5.95 -6.55 -11.46
CA VAL A 211 -7.16 -6.30 -12.25
C VAL A 211 -7.91 -5.07 -11.69
N PHE A 212 -8.09 -5.01 -10.38
CA PHE A 212 -8.71 -3.86 -9.71
C PHE A 212 -7.93 -2.55 -9.96
N SER A 213 -6.60 -2.63 -10.04
CA SER A 213 -5.70 -1.50 -10.34
C SER A 213 -5.94 -0.85 -11.72
N ARG A 214 -6.80 -1.45 -12.56
CA ARG A 214 -7.16 -0.93 -13.89
C ARG A 214 -8.46 -0.13 -13.91
N PHE A 215 -9.19 -0.08 -12.79
CA PHE A 215 -10.36 0.76 -12.66
C PHE A 215 -9.92 2.20 -12.42
N ASN A 216 -10.26 3.09 -13.35
CA ASN A 216 -9.92 4.51 -13.26
C ASN A 216 -10.75 5.23 -12.20
N HIS A 217 -10.25 6.40 -11.79
CA HIS A 217 -10.96 7.28 -10.88
C HIS A 217 -12.17 7.99 -11.52
N SER A 218 -13.26 8.08 -10.77
CA SER A 218 -14.28 9.12 -10.91
C SER A 218 -14.71 9.65 -9.55
N CYS A 219 -14.99 10.95 -9.44
CA CYS A 219 -15.65 11.52 -8.25
C CYS A 219 -17.14 11.16 -8.17
N SER A 220 -17.70 10.63 -9.26
CA SER A 220 -19.04 10.05 -9.37
C SER A 220 -18.91 8.69 -10.06
N PRO A 221 -18.35 7.68 -9.36
CA PRO A 221 -18.10 6.37 -9.93
C PRO A 221 -19.40 5.61 -10.16
N ASN A 222 -19.37 4.71 -11.13
CA ASN A 222 -20.45 3.75 -11.41
C ASN A 222 -20.16 2.37 -10.81
N CYS A 223 -18.98 2.16 -10.20
CA CYS A 223 -18.63 0.93 -9.51
C CYS A 223 -18.20 1.18 -8.05
N GLN A 224 -18.45 0.21 -7.18
CA GLN A 224 -17.95 0.16 -5.81
C GLN A 224 -17.16 -1.12 -5.60
N HIS A 225 -16.07 -1.03 -4.86
CA HIS A 225 -15.27 -2.19 -4.50
C HIS A 225 -15.42 -2.52 -3.01
N ALA A 226 -15.26 -3.79 -2.69
CA ALA A 226 -15.26 -4.31 -1.34
C ALA A 226 -14.37 -5.55 -1.25
N TRP A 227 -13.63 -5.63 -0.15
CA TRP A 227 -12.88 -6.82 0.22
C TRP A 227 -13.83 -7.92 0.74
N ASP A 228 -13.75 -9.13 0.18
CA ASP A 228 -14.42 -10.31 0.72
C ASP A 228 -13.46 -11.08 1.63
N ASP A 229 -13.65 -10.98 2.94
CA ASP A 229 -12.82 -11.67 3.94
C ASP A 229 -12.88 -13.20 3.84
N LYS A 230 -14.04 -13.76 3.44
CA LYS A 230 -14.21 -15.22 3.33
C LYS A 230 -13.48 -15.75 2.10
N ALA A 231 -13.54 -15.01 1.00
CA ALA A 231 -12.95 -15.40 -0.27
C ALA A 231 -11.48 -14.93 -0.41
N GLY A 232 -11.04 -13.96 0.41
CA GLY A 232 -9.68 -13.43 0.39
C GLY A 232 -9.37 -12.65 -0.90
N MET A 233 -10.33 -11.88 -1.42
CA MET A 233 -10.20 -11.19 -2.71
C MET A 233 -10.94 -9.85 -2.73
N GLU A 234 -10.50 -8.95 -3.61
CA GLU A 234 -11.19 -7.69 -3.89
C GLU A 234 -12.30 -7.94 -4.90
N ARG A 235 -13.52 -7.49 -4.60
CA ARG A 235 -14.66 -7.58 -5.52
C ARG A 235 -15.12 -6.21 -5.96
N VAL A 236 -15.52 -6.10 -7.22
CA VAL A 236 -16.09 -4.86 -7.78
C VAL A 236 -17.51 -5.11 -8.24
N PHE A 237 -18.43 -4.24 -7.87
CA PHE A 237 -19.84 -4.30 -8.18
C PHE A 237 -20.32 -3.03 -8.89
N ALA A 238 -21.29 -3.18 -9.79
CA ALA A 238 -21.98 -2.06 -10.40
C ALA A 238 -22.87 -1.34 -9.36
N CYS A 239 -22.78 -0.02 -9.29
CA CYS A 239 -23.65 0.81 -8.44
C CYS A 239 -24.88 1.34 -9.18
N THR A 240 -24.83 1.34 -10.50
CA THR A 240 -25.88 1.81 -11.41
C THR A 240 -26.04 0.81 -12.53
N ASP A 241 -27.07 0.98 -13.35
CA ASP A 241 -27.07 0.37 -14.68
C ASP A 241 -25.93 1.01 -15.49
N ILE A 242 -25.21 0.18 -16.26
CA ILE A 242 -24.06 0.58 -17.08
C ILE A 242 -24.21 -0.08 -18.44
N GLY A 243 -24.25 0.72 -19.51
CA GLY A 243 -24.33 0.21 -20.88
C GLY A 243 -23.03 -0.40 -21.37
N ALA A 244 -23.12 -1.31 -22.33
CA ALA A 244 -21.95 -1.80 -23.06
C ALA A 244 -21.14 -0.63 -23.67
N GLY A 245 -19.81 -0.68 -23.52
CA GLY A 245 -18.87 0.34 -23.97
C GLY A 245 -18.63 1.49 -22.98
N GLU A 246 -19.40 1.59 -21.90
CA GLU A 246 -19.16 2.61 -20.88
C GLU A 246 -17.92 2.28 -20.02
N GLU A 247 -17.17 3.32 -19.64
CA GLU A 247 -16.02 3.18 -18.74
C GLU A 247 -16.48 2.80 -17.33
N LEU A 248 -15.85 1.77 -16.75
CA LEU A 248 -16.06 1.36 -15.37
C LEU A 248 -15.06 2.09 -14.47
N SER A 249 -15.56 2.77 -13.44
CA SER A 249 -14.74 3.61 -12.57
C SER A 249 -15.07 3.42 -11.10
N THR A 250 -14.06 3.56 -10.26
CA THR A 250 -14.16 3.55 -8.79
C THR A 250 -13.68 4.88 -8.22
N SER A 251 -13.75 5.05 -6.91
CA SER A 251 -13.17 6.24 -6.26
C SER A 251 -11.87 5.93 -5.56
N TYR A 252 -10.90 6.83 -5.72
CA TYR A 252 -9.56 6.70 -5.10
C TYR A 252 -9.46 7.49 -3.80
N ILE A 253 -10.44 8.37 -3.56
CA ILE A 253 -10.44 9.37 -2.51
C ILE A 253 -11.82 9.41 -1.83
N GLU A 254 -11.91 10.10 -0.69
CA GLU A 254 -13.21 10.34 -0.06
C GLU A 254 -14.06 11.27 -0.94
N MET A 255 -15.13 10.72 -1.49
CA MET A 255 -15.98 11.41 -2.46
C MET A 255 -16.76 12.57 -1.85
N ARG A 256 -17.06 12.58 -0.55
CA ARG A 256 -17.90 13.61 0.08
C ARG A 256 -17.24 14.99 0.17
N GLN A 257 -15.97 15.13 -0.18
CA GLN A 257 -15.24 16.41 -0.18
C GLN A 257 -15.73 17.36 -1.29
N ASP A 258 -15.48 18.66 -1.15
CA ASP A 258 -15.70 19.67 -2.20
C ASP A 258 -14.74 19.50 -3.40
N ARG A 259 -15.01 20.16 -4.54
CA ARG A 259 -14.23 19.99 -5.77
C ARG A 259 -12.76 20.37 -5.57
N LYS A 260 -12.47 21.45 -4.85
CA LYS A 260 -11.10 21.93 -4.64
C LYS A 260 -10.30 20.91 -3.84
N SER A 261 -10.89 20.37 -2.77
CA SER A 261 -10.28 19.34 -1.92
C SER A 261 -10.06 18.04 -2.69
N ARG A 262 -11.04 17.59 -3.49
CA ARG A 262 -10.89 16.40 -4.35
C ARG A 262 -9.76 16.58 -5.38
N GLN A 263 -9.70 17.71 -6.08
CA GLN A 263 -8.64 18.00 -7.05
C GLN A 263 -7.26 18.06 -6.38
N HIS A 264 -7.17 18.71 -5.22
CA HIS A 264 -5.92 18.80 -4.49
C HIS A 264 -5.40 17.41 -4.06
N GLU A 265 -6.27 16.56 -3.51
CA GLU A 265 -5.89 15.21 -3.09
C GLU A 265 -5.43 14.34 -4.28
N LEU A 266 -6.15 14.39 -5.41
CA LEU A 266 -5.79 13.65 -6.62
C LEU A 266 -4.48 14.13 -7.24
N SER A 267 -4.28 15.45 -7.32
CA SER A 267 -3.03 16.05 -7.80
C SER A 267 -1.85 15.67 -6.89
N MET A 268 -2.04 15.70 -5.58
CA MET A 268 -0.98 15.37 -4.62
C MET A 268 -0.63 13.87 -4.62
N LYS A 269 -1.63 12.98 -4.62
CA LYS A 269 -1.41 11.53 -4.50
C LYS A 269 -1.15 10.88 -5.86
N TYR A 270 -1.96 11.18 -6.86
CA TYR A 270 -2.01 10.48 -8.14
C TYR A 270 -1.49 11.29 -9.33
N LYS A 271 -1.08 12.54 -9.11
CA LYS A 271 -0.43 13.41 -10.12
C LYS A 271 -1.28 13.68 -11.37
N PHE A 272 -2.61 13.74 -11.22
CA PHE A 272 -3.52 14.14 -12.29
C PHE A 272 -4.63 15.07 -11.81
N ASP A 273 -5.19 15.84 -12.74
CA ASP A 273 -6.38 16.66 -12.54
C ASP A 273 -7.62 15.93 -13.06
N CYS A 274 -8.63 15.77 -12.22
CA CYS A 274 -9.81 15.00 -12.57
C CYS A 274 -10.74 15.76 -13.51
N ALA A 275 -11.06 15.17 -14.65
CA ALA A 275 -12.01 15.70 -15.63
C ALA A 275 -13.35 14.91 -15.67
N CYS A 276 -13.69 14.15 -14.62
CA CYS A 276 -14.97 13.44 -14.57
C CYS A 276 -16.16 14.41 -14.55
N THR A 277 -17.37 13.90 -14.81
CA THR A 277 -18.61 14.70 -14.87
C THR A 277 -18.81 15.62 -13.65
N ALA A 278 -18.51 15.14 -12.45
CA ALA A 278 -18.61 15.95 -11.23
C ALA A 278 -17.55 17.06 -11.10
N CYS A 279 -16.40 16.91 -11.75
CA CYS A 279 -15.33 17.91 -11.74
C CYS A 279 -15.37 18.83 -12.96
N SER A 280 -16.01 18.41 -14.06
CA SER A 280 -16.18 19.21 -15.27
C SER A 280 -17.48 20.01 -15.28
N ALA A 281 -18.39 19.76 -14.34
CA ALA A 281 -19.62 20.53 -14.20
C ALA A 281 -19.31 22.03 -13.93
N PRO A 282 -19.99 22.96 -14.63
CA PRO A 282 -19.74 24.40 -14.49
C PRO A 282 -20.35 25.00 -13.22
N ASP A 283 -21.33 24.32 -12.61
CA ASP A 283 -22.04 24.82 -11.44
C ASP A 283 -21.55 24.20 -10.12
N ALA A 284 -21.89 24.84 -9.01
CA ALA A 284 -21.58 24.35 -7.68
C ALA A 284 -22.61 23.31 -7.16
N SER A 285 -23.44 22.71 -8.01
CA SER A 285 -24.51 21.78 -7.57
C SER A 285 -23.94 20.52 -6.92
N SER A 286 -22.84 19.97 -7.47
CA SER A 286 -22.12 18.83 -6.90
C SER A 286 -21.65 19.15 -5.48
N ASP A 287 -20.98 20.30 -5.30
CA ASP A 287 -20.41 20.67 -4.01
C ASP A 287 -21.50 21.03 -3.00
N ARG A 288 -22.60 21.69 -3.42
CA ARG A 288 -23.79 21.89 -2.56
C ARG A 288 -24.35 20.56 -2.06
N ARG A 289 -24.48 19.54 -2.92
CA ARG A 289 -24.97 18.21 -2.51
C ARG A 289 -24.00 17.55 -1.53
N ARG A 290 -22.70 17.60 -1.80
CA ARG A 290 -21.66 16.99 -0.94
C ARG A 290 -21.56 17.65 0.43
N ASN A 291 -21.57 18.98 0.49
CA ASN A 291 -21.63 19.72 1.74
C ASN A 291 -22.90 19.40 2.53
N LYS A 292 -24.05 19.28 1.86
CA LYS A 292 -25.30 18.85 2.50
C LYS A 292 -25.19 17.45 3.09
N MET A 293 -24.60 16.49 2.37
CA MET A 293 -24.37 15.13 2.87
C MET A 293 -23.50 15.14 4.13
N GLN A 294 -22.36 15.83 4.12
CA GLN A 294 -21.48 15.95 5.28
C GLN A 294 -22.19 16.60 6.49
N ASN A 295 -22.96 17.66 6.25
CA ASN A 295 -23.73 18.33 7.29
C ASN A 295 -24.82 17.43 7.90
N LEU A 296 -25.42 16.56 7.09
CA LEU A 296 -26.41 15.59 7.58
C LEU A 296 -25.74 14.46 8.36
N ASP A 297 -24.61 13.92 7.88
CA ASP A 297 -23.84 12.89 8.58
C ASP A 297 -23.42 13.37 9.98
N ALA A 298 -22.94 14.62 10.09
CA ALA A 298 -22.57 15.24 11.36
C ALA A 298 -23.74 15.37 12.33
N LYS A 299 -24.98 15.56 11.83
CA LYS A 299 -26.19 15.63 12.66
C LYS A 299 -26.69 14.26 13.08
N ILE A 300 -26.53 13.24 12.23
CA ILE A 300 -27.01 11.87 12.50
C ILE A 300 -26.09 11.14 13.48
N CYS A 301 -24.77 11.33 13.40
CA CYS A 301 -23.81 10.77 14.35
C CYS A 301 -22.99 11.91 15.04
N PRO A 302 -23.60 12.68 15.99
CA PRO A 302 -23.00 13.89 16.57
C PRO A 302 -21.76 13.67 17.47
N GLY A 303 -21.30 12.42 17.61
CA GLY A 303 -20.09 12.05 18.36
C GLY A 303 -18.97 11.45 17.51
N GLY A 304 -19.09 11.43 16.17
CA GLY A 304 -18.04 10.86 15.32
C GLY A 304 -17.75 9.40 15.65
N ARG A 305 -18.78 8.56 15.61
CA ARG A 305 -18.78 7.09 15.40
C ARG A 305 -20.14 6.56 15.84
N CYS A 306 -20.95 6.19 14.86
CA CYS A 306 -21.90 5.11 15.10
C CYS A 306 -21.07 3.83 14.96
N GLU A 307 -20.55 3.29 16.07
CA GLU A 307 -19.96 1.94 16.05
C GLU A 307 -21.07 0.98 15.58
N PRO A 308 -20.81 0.10 14.60
CA PRO A 308 -21.75 -0.96 14.31
C PRO A 308 -21.91 -1.76 15.60
N LYS A 309 -23.13 -1.78 16.16
CA LYS A 309 -23.48 -2.80 17.14
C LYS A 309 -23.13 -4.14 16.50
N SER A 310 -22.36 -4.96 17.19
CA SER A 310 -22.02 -6.31 16.78
C SER A 310 -23.27 -7.05 16.32
N GLY A 311 -23.42 -7.23 15.00
CA GLY A 311 -24.58 -7.85 14.38
C GLY A 311 -25.22 -6.99 13.29
N GLY A 312 -24.55 -6.88 12.15
CA GLY A 312 -25.12 -6.25 10.95
C GLY A 312 -24.06 -5.98 9.90
N GLU A 313 -24.08 -6.75 8.81
CA GLU A 313 -23.29 -6.51 7.60
C GLU A 313 -23.49 -5.06 7.14
N SER A 314 -22.43 -4.24 7.10
CA SER A 314 -22.50 -2.94 6.43
C SER A 314 -21.17 -2.54 5.78
N SER A 315 -21.27 -2.45 4.46
CA SER A 315 -20.68 -1.49 3.52
C SER A 315 -19.31 -0.88 3.84
N ALA A 316 -18.38 -1.15 2.91
CA ALA A 316 -17.08 -0.51 2.73
C ALA A 316 -17.06 0.99 3.08
N ARG A 317 -16.15 1.36 3.97
CA ARG A 317 -15.73 2.75 4.20
C ARG A 317 -14.25 2.84 3.87
N THR A 318 -13.92 3.68 2.89
CA THR A 318 -12.54 4.07 2.56
C THR A 318 -12.00 4.97 3.67
N SER A 319 -10.96 4.51 4.37
CA SER A 319 -10.31 5.24 5.45
C SER A 319 -9.36 6.31 4.91
N GLY A 320 -9.83 7.56 4.84
CA GLY A 320 -8.95 8.75 4.76
C GLY A 320 -8.56 9.19 6.17
N ALA A 321 -7.39 8.77 6.65
CA ALA A 321 -6.82 9.28 7.89
C ALA A 321 -5.87 10.45 7.57
N LEU A 322 -6.34 11.68 7.72
CA LEU A 322 -5.48 12.87 7.83
C LEU A 322 -5.73 13.49 9.21
N ARG A 323 -4.69 13.42 10.06
CA ARG A 323 -4.60 14.20 11.29
C ARG A 323 -4.33 15.65 10.90
N SER A 324 -5.28 16.55 11.09
CA SER A 324 -5.02 17.99 11.13
C SER A 324 -4.53 18.36 12.53
N GLY A 325 -3.25 18.73 12.64
CA GLY A 325 -2.71 19.35 13.85
C GLY A 325 -3.32 20.73 14.05
N GLY A 326 -3.92 20.95 15.23
CA GLY A 326 -4.33 22.28 15.68
C GLY A 326 -3.11 23.05 16.16
N HIS A 327 -2.91 24.24 15.60
CA HIS A 327 -2.19 25.31 16.28
C HIS A 327 -3.21 26.10 17.10
N THR A 328 -2.89 26.26 18.39
CA THR A 328 -3.30 27.38 19.24
C THR A 328 -2.04 27.85 19.93
#